data_AF-A0A2S5LGU3-F1
#
_entry.id   AF-A0A2S5LGU3-F1
#
_cell.length_a   1.000
_cell.length_b   1.000
_cell.length_c   1.000
_cell.angle_alpha   90.00
_cell.angle_beta   90.00
_cell.angle_gamma   90.00
#
_symmetry.space_group_name_H-M   'P 1'
#
loop_
_entity.id
_entity.type
_entity.pdbx_description
1 polymer ?
#
loop_
_entity_poly.entity_id
_entity_poly.type
_entity_poly.pdbx_seq_one_letter_code
_entity_poly.pdbx_strand_id
1 'polypeptide(L)' 'AYVLTVAQKAGVDGRLFGSVTNGDVAEGLVAAGFEVVKSEVRMPNGPLKTIGDHPVTVALHHDVVVDITVTVVGEAA' A
#
# COMPACT_ATOMS: atom_id res chain seq x y z
N ALA A 1 -12.20 9.08 -2.34
CA ALA A 1 -10.93 8.57 -1.78
C ALA A 1 -10.30 7.68 -2.84
N TYR A 2 -8.99 7.82 -3.09
CA TYR A 2 -8.29 6.98 -4.05
C TYR A 2 -8.00 5.60 -3.43
N VAL A 3 -8.19 4.53 -4.21
CA VAL A 3 -7.95 3.14 -3.77
C VAL A 3 -6.85 2.53 -4.63
N LEU A 4 -5.75 2.15 -3.99
CA LEU A 4 -4.67 1.41 -4.61
C LEU A 4 -4.88 -0.08 -4.36
N THR A 5 -5.02 -0.87 -5.41
CA THR A 5 -5.10 -2.34 -5.28
C THR A 5 -3.70 -2.94 -5.44
N VAL A 6 -3.27 -3.73 -4.46
CA VAL A 6 -1.98 -4.43 -4.48
C VAL A 6 -2.23 -5.93 -4.39
N ALA A 7 -1.83 -6.66 -5.42
CA ALA A 7 -1.87 -8.12 -5.42
C ALA A 7 -0.58 -8.67 -4.80
N GLN A 8 -0.72 -9.58 -3.84
CA GLN A 8 0.40 -10.19 -3.14
C GLN A 8 0.04 -11.63 -2.77
N LYS A 9 1.03 -12.53 -2.79
CA LYS A 9 0.82 -13.93 -2.38
C LYS A 9 0.33 -14.00 -0.94
N ALA A 10 -0.84 -14.59 -0.75
CA ALA A 10 -1.46 -14.77 0.55
C ALA A 10 -1.73 -16.26 0.83
N GLY A 11 -1.57 -16.65 2.09
CA GLY A 11 -2.03 -17.93 2.60
C GLY A 11 -3.56 -17.98 2.71
N VAL A 12 -4.07 -19.19 2.90
CA VAL A 12 -5.51 -19.47 3.06
C VAL A 12 -6.10 -18.81 4.32
N ASP A 13 -5.24 -18.46 5.28
CA ASP A 13 -5.55 -17.75 6.52
C ASP A 13 -5.63 -16.21 6.34
N GLY A 14 -5.41 -15.71 5.11
CA GLY A 14 -5.41 -14.27 4.80
C GLY A 14 -4.12 -13.56 5.19
N ARG A 15 -3.10 -14.29 5.65
CA ARG A 15 -1.78 -13.75 5.95
C ARG A 15 -0.95 -13.72 4.68
N LEU A 16 -0.26 -12.61 4.44
CA LEU A 16 0.69 -12.50 3.34
C LEU A 16 1.92 -13.37 3.62
N PHE A 17 2.39 -14.08 2.59
CA PHE A 17 3.69 -14.77 2.65
C PHE A 17 4.85 -13.78 2.77
N GLY A 18 4.69 -12.61 2.14
CA GLY A 18 5.58 -11.45 2.28
C GLY A 18 4.94 -10.32 3.08
N SER A 19 5.23 -9.10 2.67
CA SER A 19 4.59 -7.91 3.21
C SER A 19 4.48 -6.85 2.12
N VAL A 20 3.41 -6.06 2.16
CA VAL A 20 3.32 -4.83 1.37
C VAL A 20 3.99 -3.72 2.17
N THR A 21 5.09 -3.22 1.63
CA THR A 21 5.90 -2.16 2.20
C THR A 21 5.52 -0.80 1.59
N ASN A 22 6.08 0.27 2.13
CA ASN A 22 5.93 1.60 1.57
C ASN A 22 6.54 1.72 0.15
N GLY A 23 7.52 0.88 -0.18
CA GLY A 23 8.08 0.75 -1.52
C GLY A 23 7.03 0.23 -2.51
N ASP A 24 6.36 -0.88 -2.17
CA ASP A 24 5.32 -1.49 -3.02
C ASP A 24 4.14 -0.53 -3.26
N VAL A 25 3.76 0.23 -2.22
CA VAL A 25 2.71 1.26 -2.33
C VAL A 25 3.15 2.40 -3.25
N ALA A 26 4.39 2.89 -3.11
CA ALA A 26 4.92 3.94 -3.97
C ALA A 26 5.02 3.47 -5.43
N GLU A 27 5.52 2.26 -5.68
CA GLU A 27 5.59 1.67 -7.02
C GLU A 27 4.19 1.52 -7.64
N GLY A 28 3.20 1.07 -6.86
CA GLY A 28 1.81 0.98 -7.32
C GLY A 28 1.21 2.34 -7.67
N LEU A 29 1.53 3.39 -6.91
CA LEU A 29 1.11 4.76 -7.20
C LEU A 29 1.80 5.30 -8.46
N VAL A 30 3.10 5.03 -8.63
CA VAL A 30 3.86 5.39 -9.84
C VAL A 30 3.30 4.69 -11.08
N ALA A 31 2.96 3.40 -10.97
CA ALA A 31 2.31 2.66 -12.05
C ALA A 31 0.93 3.22 -12.42
N ALA A 32 0.23 3.83 -11.45
CA ALA A 32 -1.04 4.53 -11.68
C ALA A 32 -0.88 5.96 -12.23
N GLY A 33 0.36 6.43 -12.42
CA GLY A 33 0.67 7.75 -12.99
C GLY A 33 0.95 8.86 -11.97
N PHE A 34 1.13 8.52 -10.68
CA PHE A 34 1.48 9.49 -9.64
C PHE A 34 2.98 9.50 -9.36
N GLU A 35 3.60 10.68 -9.29
CA GLU A 35 5.00 10.80 -8.87
C GLU A 35 5.09 10.76 -7.33
N VAL A 36 5.28 9.56 -6.77
CA VAL A 36 5.40 9.33 -5.31
C VAL A 36 6.66 8.54 -5.03
N VAL A 37 7.41 8.94 -3.99
CA VAL A 37 8.56 8.16 -3.50
C VAL A 37 8.24 7.45 -2.18
N LYS A 38 8.93 6.34 -1.91
CA LYS A 38 8.72 5.52 -0.69
C LYS A 38 8.85 6.29 0.64
N SER A 39 9.61 7.40 0.67
CA SER A 39 9.77 8.26 1.85
C SER A 39 8.54 9.13 2.14
N GLU A 40 7.69 9.36 1.14
CA GLU A 40 6.45 10.13 1.26
C GLU A 40 5.28 9.27 1.75
N VAL A 41 5.41 7.94 1.62
CA VAL A 41 4.41 6.98 2.08
C VAL A 41 4.60 6.70 3.58
N ARG A 42 3.64 7.13 4.38
CA ARG A 42 3.62 6.94 5.83
C ARG A 42 2.76 5.73 6.19
N MET A 43 3.40 4.75 6.80
CA MET A 43 2.76 3.54 7.31
C MET A 43 2.98 3.46 8.83
N PRO A 44 2.12 4.09 9.65
CA PRO A 44 2.33 4.17 11.11
C PRO A 44 2.35 2.80 11.79
N ASN A 45 1.63 1.83 11.23
CA ASN A 45 1.57 0.44 11.72
C ASN A 45 2.64 -0.47 11.09
N GLY A 46 3.53 0.09 10.26
CA GLY A 46 4.54 -0.65 9.52
C GLY A 46 4.00 -1.38 8.27
N PRO A 47 4.77 -2.33 7.72
CA PRO A 47 4.40 -3.09 6.52
C PRO A 47 3.12 -3.93 6.73
N LEU A 48 2.27 -3.99 5.70
CA LEU A 48 1.02 -4.75 5.72
C LEU A 48 1.33 -6.23 5.53
N LYS A 49 0.76 -7.08 6.38
CA LYS A 49 1.00 -8.54 6.38
C LYS A 49 -0.27 -9.36 6.24
N THR A 50 -1.39 -8.70 5.96
CA THR A 50 -2.70 -9.34 5.82
C THR A 50 -3.42 -8.75 4.63
N ILE A 51 -4.26 -9.58 4.00
CA ILE A 51 -5.20 -9.11 2.98
C ILE A 51 -6.25 -8.18 3.62
N GLY A 52 -6.86 -7.32 2.79
CA GLY A 52 -7.88 -6.37 3.21
C GLY A 52 -7.50 -4.91 2.96
N ASP A 53 -8.33 -4.02 3.48
CA ASP A 53 -8.19 -2.57 3.29
C ASP A 53 -7.36 -1.95 4.41
N HIS A 54 -6.30 -1.25 4.01
CA HIS A 54 -5.38 -0.59 4.92
C HIS A 54 -5.29 0.90 4.61
N PRO A 55 -5.61 1.78 5.57
CA PRO A 55 -5.42 3.21 5.37
C PRO A 55 -3.92 3.54 5.37
N VAL A 56 -3.49 4.30 4.37
CA VAL A 56 -2.11 4.76 4.21
C VAL A 56 -2.12 6.25 3.92
N THR A 57 -1.23 6.99 4.57
CA THR A 57 -1.11 8.42 4.40
C THR A 57 0.06 8.72 3.47
N VAL A 58 -0.17 9.48 2.41
CA VAL A 58 0.85 9.93 1.45
C VAL A 58 1.09 11.42 1.64
N ALA A 59 2.32 11.78 1.98
CA ALA A 59 2.74 13.16 2.21
C ALA A 59 3.63 13.64 1.05
N LEU A 60 3.01 14.16 -0.02
CA LEU A 60 3.68 14.65 -1.24
C LEU A 60 4.51 15.92 -1.00
N HIS A 61 4.14 16.71 0.02
CA HIS A 61 4.91 17.85 0.48
C HIS A 61 4.50 18.22 1.92
N HIS A 62 5.21 19.16 2.55
CA HIS A 62 4.88 19.69 3.88
C HIS A 62 3.42 20.17 4.01
N ASP A 63 2.83 20.63 2.91
CA ASP A 63 1.48 21.21 2.90
C ASP A 63 0.43 20.27 2.30
N VAL A 64 0.84 19.12 1.74
CA VAL A 64 -0.07 18.20 1.03
C VAL A 64 0.07 16.79 1.60
N VAL A 65 -0.89 16.45 2.44
CA VAL A 65 -1.05 15.11 3.03
C VAL A 65 -2.40 14.58 2.61
N VAL A 66 -2.41 13.38 2.02
CA VAL A 66 -3.61 12.73 1.49
C VAL A 66 -3.70 11.33 2.05
N ASP A 67 -4.88 10.95 2.52
CA ASP A 67 -5.16 9.59 2.95
C ASP A 67 -5.71 8.78 1.76
N ILE A 68 -5.08 7.64 1.50
CA ILE A 68 -5.50 6.67 0.50
C ILE A 68 -5.80 5.33 1.16
N THR A 69 -6.61 4.51 0.49
CA THR A 69 -6.85 3.13 0.92
C THR A 69 -6.01 2.20 0.06
N VAL A 70 -5.21 1.35 0.69
CA VAL A 70 -4.48 0.27 0.04
C VAL A 70 -5.25 -1.03 0.26
N THR A 71 -5.88 -1.53 -0.79
CA THR A 71 -6.58 -2.80 -0.79
C THR A 71 -5.60 -3.90 -1.19
N VAL A 72 -5.23 -4.73 -0.22
CA VAL A 72 -4.36 -5.89 -0.45
C VAL A 72 -5.23 -7.08 -0.82
N VAL A 73 -5.07 -7.57 -2.04
CA VAL A 73 -5.74 -8.78 -2.52
C VAL A 73 -4.78 -9.96 -2.53
N GLY A 74 -5.24 -11.09 -2.01
CA GLY A 74 -4.48 -12.33 -2.02
C GLY A 74 -4.50 -12.95 -3.42
N GLU A 75 -3.34 -13.04 -4.06
CA GLU A 75 -3.18 -13.87 -5.25
C GLU A 75 -2.99 -15.33 -4.80
N ALA A 76 -3.91 -16.20 -5.21
CA ALA A 76 -3.81 -17.63 -4.91
C ALA A 76 -2.58 -18.19 -5.64
N ALA A 77 -1.64 -18.73 -4.89
CA ALA A 77 -0.43 -19.37 -5.42
C ALA A 77 -0.76 -20.67 -6.17
#